data_AF-Q5NYF2-F1
#
_entry.id   AF-Q5NYF2-F1
#
_cell.length_a   1.000
_cell.length_b   1.000
_cell.length_c   1.000
_cell.angle_alpha   90.00
_cell.angle_beta   90.00
_cell.angle_gamma   90.00
#
_symmetry.space_group_name_H-M   'P 1'
#
loop_
_entity.id
_entity.type
_entity.pdbx_description
1 polymer ?
#
loop_
_entity_poly.entity_id
_entity_poly.type
_entity_poly.pdbx_seq_one_letter_code
_entity_poly.pdbx_strand_id
1 'polypeptide(L)'
;MKLVYAAALATFASPVLADDVLRTRVPDARPVMLAALQATDGQAHGILTGEMADAITKRFGATSPIYIDVATEKRYAQAGCSRLKVTFWQDGVRLPGATTPRRQTMDFGIDYCLDGRPPQSLK
;
A
#
# COMPACT_ATOMS: atom_id res chain seq x y z
N MET A 1 33.86 -22.56 49.92
CA MET A 1 34.11 -21.90 48.62
C MET A 1 32.79 -21.80 47.89
N LYS A 2 32.24 -20.58 47.71
CA LYS A 2 30.95 -20.35 47.05
C LYS A 2 31.18 -20.22 45.54
N LEU A 3 30.65 -21.16 44.75
CA LEU A 3 30.61 -21.05 43.29
C LEU A 3 29.51 -20.06 42.89
N VAL A 4 29.91 -18.97 42.24
CA VAL A 4 29.01 -18.01 41.62
C VAL A 4 28.84 -18.44 40.16
N TYR A 5 27.65 -18.92 39.79
CA TYR A 5 27.30 -19.21 38.40
C TYR A 5 26.78 -17.93 37.74
N ALA A 6 27.55 -17.39 36.81
CA ALA A 6 27.12 -16.30 35.95
C ALA A 6 26.26 -16.86 34.81
N ALA A 7 24.95 -16.60 34.84
CA ALA A 7 24.04 -16.90 33.74
C ALA A 7 24.19 -15.82 32.65
N ALA A 8 24.76 -16.17 31.51
CA ALA A 8 24.83 -15.30 30.34
C ALA A 8 23.48 -15.33 29.60
N LEU A 9 22.74 -14.22 29.64
CA LEU A 9 21.53 -13.99 28.83
C LEU A 9 21.95 -13.65 27.40
N ALA A 10 21.80 -14.58 26.47
CA ALA A 10 21.97 -14.33 25.04
C ALA A 10 20.72 -13.60 24.51
N THR A 11 20.87 -12.33 24.14
CA THR A 11 19.85 -11.56 23.43
C THR A 11 19.82 -11.98 21.96
N PHE A 12 18.81 -12.74 21.57
CA PHE A 12 18.54 -13.05 20.17
C PHE A 12 18.02 -11.79 19.48
N ALA A 13 18.88 -11.11 18.73
CA ALA A 13 18.47 -10.07 17.80
C ALA A 13 17.84 -10.75 16.57
N SER A 14 16.50 -10.76 16.50
CA SER A 14 15.80 -11.23 15.30
C SER A 14 16.16 -10.31 14.13
N PRO A 15 16.66 -10.85 13.00
CA PRO A 15 16.79 -10.06 11.79
C PRO A 15 15.38 -9.70 11.31
N VAL A 16 15.09 -8.41 11.19
CA VAL A 16 13.93 -7.91 10.47
C VAL A 16 14.15 -8.28 9.01
N LEU A 17 13.55 -9.39 8.56
CA LEU A 17 13.41 -9.65 7.13
C LEU A 17 12.51 -8.53 6.60
N ALA A 18 13.03 -7.73 5.67
CA ALA A 18 12.18 -6.89 4.85
C ALA A 18 11.27 -7.85 4.07
N ASP A 19 10.00 -7.95 4.47
CA ASP A 19 8.99 -8.66 3.70
C ASP A 19 9.02 -8.08 2.28
N ASP A 20 9.38 -8.91 1.31
CA ASP A 20 9.33 -8.55 -0.10
C ASP A 20 7.84 -8.48 -0.46
N VAL A 21 7.25 -7.30 -0.29
CA VAL A 21 5.83 -7.07 -0.52
C VAL A 21 5.52 -7.43 -1.97
N LEU A 22 4.78 -8.53 -2.17
CA LEU A 22 4.41 -8.97 -3.50
C LEU A 22 3.49 -7.94 -4.15
N ARG A 23 3.98 -7.29 -5.21
CA ARG A 23 3.24 -6.27 -5.96
C ARG A 23 2.89 -6.77 -7.36
N THR A 24 1.61 -7.10 -7.54
CA THR A 24 1.10 -7.55 -8.84
C THR A 24 0.91 -6.36 -9.79
N ARG A 25 1.25 -6.53 -11.07
CA ARG A 25 0.92 -5.56 -12.12
C ARG A 25 -0.58 -5.57 -12.39
N VAL A 26 -1.22 -4.41 -12.31
CA VAL A 26 -2.66 -4.24 -12.48
C VAL A 26 -2.95 -3.12 -13.48
N PRO A 27 -4.03 -3.21 -14.26
CA PRO A 27 -4.39 -2.17 -15.21
C PRO A 27 -4.98 -0.91 -14.53
N ASP A 28 -5.56 -1.08 -13.34
CA ASP A 28 -6.17 0.00 -12.56
C ASP A 28 -6.20 -0.37 -11.05
N ALA A 29 -6.78 0.50 -10.23
CA ALA A 29 -6.84 0.34 -8.77
C ALA A 29 -7.83 -0.74 -8.28
N ARG A 30 -8.85 -1.08 -9.07
CA ARG A 30 -9.97 -1.93 -8.64
C ARG A 30 -9.52 -3.33 -8.18
N PRO A 31 -8.66 -4.07 -8.89
CA PRO A 31 -8.19 -5.37 -8.43
C PRO A 31 -7.53 -5.31 -7.04
N VAL A 32 -6.77 -4.25 -6.76
CA VAL A 32 -6.05 -4.07 -5.49
C VAL A 32 -7.03 -3.75 -4.36
N MET A 33 -8.03 -2.90 -4.62
CA MET A 33 -9.08 -2.62 -3.64
C MET A 33 -9.90 -3.87 -3.27
N LEU A 34 -10.26 -4.69 -4.27
CA LEU A 34 -10.98 -5.94 -4.02
C LEU A 34 -10.12 -6.93 -3.23
N ALA A 35 -8.83 -7.05 -3.57
CA ALA A 35 -7.90 -7.88 -2.82
C ALA A 35 -7.79 -7.44 -1.36
N ALA A 36 -7.68 -6.13 -1.08
CA ALA A 36 -7.61 -5.63 0.30
C ALA A 36 -8.90 -5.89 1.09
N LEU A 37 -10.07 -5.83 0.46
CA LEU A 37 -11.34 -6.17 1.10
C LEU A 37 -11.40 -7.66 1.51
N GLN A 38 -10.83 -8.53 0.69
CA GLN A 38 -10.80 -9.98 0.87
C GLN A 38 -9.63 -10.46 1.76
N ALA A 39 -8.58 -9.64 1.91
CA ALA A 39 -7.41 -9.98 2.69
C ALA A 39 -7.73 -10.01 4.20
N THR A 40 -7.12 -10.98 4.89
CA THR A 40 -7.28 -11.17 6.34
C THR A 40 -6.62 -10.05 7.15
N ASP A 41 -5.47 -9.55 6.68
CA ASP A 41 -4.77 -8.38 7.23
C ASP A 41 -5.35 -7.05 6.73
N GLY A 42 -6.27 -7.10 5.76
CA GLY A 42 -6.91 -5.94 5.17
C GLY A 42 -6.00 -5.12 4.24
N GLN A 43 -4.90 -5.69 3.75
CA GLN A 43 -3.93 -4.99 2.91
C GLN A 43 -3.80 -5.62 1.52
N ALA A 44 -3.48 -4.81 0.52
CA ALA A 44 -3.08 -5.28 -0.80
C ALA A 44 -2.20 -4.25 -1.51
N HIS A 45 -1.33 -4.74 -2.39
CA HIS A 45 -0.31 -3.94 -3.05
C HIS A 45 -0.25 -4.25 -4.54
N GLY A 46 0.08 -3.23 -5.34
CA GLY A 46 0.19 -3.39 -6.78
C GLY A 46 1.10 -2.38 -7.45
N ILE A 47 1.30 -2.59 -8.74
CA ILE A 47 1.96 -1.67 -9.67
C ILE A 47 0.95 -1.37 -10.77
N LEU A 48 0.61 -0.09 -10.95
CA LEU A 48 -0.27 0.32 -12.04
C LEU A 48 0.48 0.23 -13.38
N THR A 49 -0.20 -0.29 -14.39
CA THR A 49 0.32 -0.49 -15.74
C THR A 49 -0.68 -0.03 -16.79
N GLY A 50 -0.23 0.11 -18.05
CA GLY A 50 -1.06 0.54 -19.17
C GLY A 50 -0.83 2.00 -19.55
N GLU A 51 -1.45 2.41 -20.67
CA GLU A 51 -1.14 3.67 -21.34
C GLU A 51 -1.27 4.91 -20.45
N MET A 52 -2.27 4.93 -19.57
CA MET A 52 -2.48 6.04 -18.64
C MET A 52 -1.36 6.13 -17.59
N ALA A 53 -0.93 4.99 -17.02
CA ALA A 53 0.16 4.96 -16.05
C ALA A 53 1.48 5.38 -16.69
N ASP A 54 1.72 4.95 -17.93
CA ASP A 54 2.89 5.33 -18.72
C ASP A 54 2.89 6.82 -19.07
N ALA A 55 1.72 7.36 -19.45
CA ALA A 55 1.57 8.78 -19.76
C ALA A 55 1.83 9.67 -18.52
N ILE A 56 1.33 9.28 -17.35
CA ILE A 56 1.59 9.98 -16.08
C ILE A 56 3.09 9.93 -15.75
N THR A 57 3.70 8.74 -15.81
CA THR A 57 5.13 8.53 -15.54
C THR A 57 5.99 9.42 -16.45
N LYS A 58 5.68 9.45 -17.75
CA LYS A 58 6.36 10.31 -18.73
C LYS A 58 6.15 11.79 -18.47
N ARG A 59 4.91 12.21 -18.16
CA ARG A 59 4.56 13.62 -17.89
C ARG A 59 5.34 14.19 -16.71
N PHE A 60 5.57 13.38 -15.69
CA PHE A 60 6.29 13.77 -14.48
C PHE A 60 7.78 13.41 -14.50
N GLY A 61 8.29 12.82 -15.59
CA GLY A 61 9.69 12.41 -15.72
C GLY A 61 10.15 11.46 -14.62
N ALA A 62 9.23 10.62 -14.13
CA ALA A 62 9.47 9.73 -13.01
C ALA A 62 10.40 8.57 -13.38
N THR A 63 11.13 8.04 -12.38
CA THR A 63 12.13 6.97 -12.57
C THR A 63 11.65 5.60 -12.12
N SER A 64 10.39 5.50 -11.70
CA SER A 64 9.77 4.29 -11.19
C SER A 64 8.34 4.19 -11.72
N PRO A 65 7.69 3.01 -11.70
CA PRO A 65 6.28 2.93 -12.03
C PRO A 65 5.41 3.54 -10.92
N ILE A 66 4.11 3.66 -11.17
CA ILE A 66 3.17 4.10 -10.14
C ILE A 66 2.81 2.90 -9.27
N TYR A 67 3.15 2.99 -8.00
CA TYR A 67 2.78 2.00 -6.99
C TYR A 67 1.43 2.35 -6.37
N ILE A 68 0.69 1.32 -5.99
CA ILE A 68 -0.56 1.44 -5.24
C ILE A 68 -0.50 0.54 -4.01
N ASP A 69 -0.86 1.11 -2.87
CA ASP A 69 -1.02 0.42 -1.60
C ASP A 69 -2.43 0.69 -1.10
N VAL A 70 -3.15 -0.37 -0.72
CA VAL A 70 -4.52 -0.28 -0.19
C VAL A 70 -4.55 -0.91 1.18
N ALA A 71 -5.13 -0.20 2.15
CA ALA A 71 -5.35 -0.69 3.50
C ALA A 71 -6.80 -0.46 3.92
N THR A 72 -7.38 -1.42 4.64
CA THR A 72 -8.69 -1.28 5.27
C THR A 72 -8.58 -0.40 6.51
N GLU A 73 -9.19 0.79 6.50
CA GLU A 73 -9.25 1.68 7.67
C GLU A 73 -10.37 1.30 8.63
N LYS A 74 -11.52 0.90 8.08
CA LYS A 74 -12.72 0.55 8.86
C LYS A 74 -13.57 -0.45 8.09
N ARG A 75 -14.01 -1.53 8.72
CA ARG A 75 -15.03 -2.43 8.18
C ARG A 75 -16.42 -1.93 8.58
N TYR A 76 -17.37 -1.92 7.64
CA TYR A 76 -18.75 -1.52 7.91
C TYR A 76 -19.59 -2.70 8.41
N ALA A 77 -20.77 -2.40 8.97
CA ALA A 77 -21.74 -3.41 9.38
C ALA A 77 -22.26 -4.22 8.19
N GLN A 78 -22.35 -3.60 7.01
CA GLN A 78 -22.67 -4.29 5.77
C GLN A 78 -21.49 -5.18 5.35
N ALA A 79 -21.75 -6.48 5.19
CA ALA A 79 -20.74 -7.45 4.79
C ALA A 79 -20.11 -7.10 3.43
N GLY A 80 -18.79 -7.24 3.35
CA GLY A 80 -18.04 -6.97 2.12
C GLY A 80 -17.82 -5.48 1.82
N CYS A 81 -18.11 -4.57 2.76
CA CYS A 81 -17.92 -3.14 2.63
C CYS A 81 -16.94 -2.59 3.67
N SER A 82 -16.05 -1.70 3.24
CA SER A 82 -15.08 -1.04 4.10
C SER A 82 -14.76 0.38 3.64
N ARG A 83 -14.26 1.19 4.56
CA ARG A 83 -13.43 2.35 4.26
C ARG A 83 -12.03 1.86 3.93
N LEU A 84 -11.54 2.19 2.74
CA LEU A 84 -10.19 1.89 2.29
C LEU A 84 -9.37 3.18 2.25
N LYS A 85 -8.13 3.10 2.73
CA LYS A 85 -7.06 4.04 2.41
C LYS A 85 -6.37 3.55 1.14
N VAL A 86 -6.30 4.40 0.13
CA VAL A 86 -5.60 4.14 -1.12
C VAL A 86 -4.44 5.12 -1.22
N THR A 87 -3.23 4.60 -1.28
CA THR A 87 -1.99 5.36 -1.38
C THR A 87 -1.34 5.06 -2.72
N PHE A 88 -1.23 6.09 -3.54
CA PHE A 88 -0.43 6.05 -4.76
C PHE A 88 0.91 6.70 -4.51
N TRP A 89 1.99 6.12 -5.02
CA TRP A 89 3.29 6.76 -4.94
C TRP A 89 4.21 6.43 -6.10
N GLN A 90 5.16 7.32 -6.34
CA GLN A 90 6.14 7.20 -7.42
C GLN A 90 7.41 7.94 -7.03
N ASP A 91 8.56 7.28 -7.24
CA ASP A 91 9.90 7.87 -7.10
C ASP A 91 10.36 8.59 -8.36
N GLY A 92 11.25 9.57 -8.17
CA GLY A 92 11.88 10.31 -9.26
C GLY A 92 10.97 11.31 -9.95
N VAL A 93 9.82 11.66 -9.38
CA VAL A 93 8.90 12.64 -9.95
C VAL A 93 9.55 14.03 -9.95
N ARG A 94 9.55 14.67 -11.12
CA ARG A 94 10.01 16.04 -11.33
C ARG A 94 8.81 16.98 -11.41
N LEU A 95 8.61 17.77 -10.36
CA LEU A 95 7.56 18.79 -10.32
C LEU A 95 8.04 20.11 -10.93
N PRO A 96 7.13 20.91 -11.53
CA PRO A 96 7.45 22.26 -11.96
C PRO A 96 8.05 23.08 -10.81
N GLY A 97 9.20 23.73 -11.06
CA GLY A 97 9.91 24.54 -10.07
C GLY A 97 10.71 23.75 -9.02
N ALA A 98 10.67 22.41 -9.01
CA ALA A 98 11.51 21.61 -8.12
C ALA A 98 12.94 21.47 -8.67
N THR A 99 13.93 21.63 -7.78
CA THR A 99 15.36 21.52 -8.14
C THR A 99 15.82 20.06 -8.29
N THR A 100 15.22 19.13 -7.54
CA THR A 100 15.57 17.71 -7.58
C THR A 100 14.33 16.83 -7.75
N PRO A 101 14.46 15.68 -8.46
CA PRO A 101 13.43 14.65 -8.45
C PRO A 101 13.19 14.11 -7.04
N ARG A 102 11.94 13.78 -6.71
CA ARG A 102 11.58 13.26 -5.39
C ARG A 102 10.44 12.27 -5.46
N ARG A 103 10.25 11.51 -4.38
CA ARG A 103 9.03 10.72 -4.18
C ARG A 103 7.83 11.64 -4.12
N GLN A 104 6.76 11.28 -4.81
CA GLN A 104 5.44 11.86 -4.63
C GLN A 104 4.48 10.78 -4.15
N THR A 105 3.63 11.16 -3.21
CA THR A 105 2.63 10.29 -2.60
C THR A 105 1.30 11.01 -2.59
N MET A 106 0.24 10.30 -2.94
CA MET A 106 -1.13 10.78 -2.89
C MET A 106 -1.99 9.77 -2.14
N ASP A 107 -2.63 10.24 -1.07
CA ASP A 107 -3.49 9.44 -0.21
C ASP A 107 -4.95 9.85 -0.41
N PHE A 108 -5.83 8.87 -0.60
CA PHE A 108 -7.26 9.07 -0.72
C PHE A 108 -7.99 8.03 0.11
N GLY A 109 -9.11 8.42 0.75
CA GLY A 109 -10.00 7.48 1.41
C GLY A 109 -11.25 7.25 0.56
N ILE A 110 -11.68 5.98 0.43
CA ILE A 110 -12.84 5.59 -0.36
C ILE A 110 -13.72 4.58 0.40
N ASP A 111 -15.03 4.76 0.33
CA ASP A 111 -16.00 3.79 0.84
C ASP A 111 -16.33 2.81 -0.29
N TYR A 112 -15.96 1.54 -0.13
CA TYR A 112 -15.99 0.58 -1.22
C TYR A 112 -16.53 -0.78 -0.76
N CYS A 113 -17.37 -1.39 -1.60
CA CYS A 113 -17.92 -2.72 -1.42
C CYS A 113 -17.46 -3.67 -2.51
N LEU A 114 -17.52 -4.98 -2.26
CA LEU A 114 -17.15 -6.02 -3.24
C LEU A 114 -17.95 -5.96 -4.55
N ASP A 115 -19.18 -5.44 -4.51
CA ASP A 115 -20.03 -5.22 -5.68
C ASP A 115 -19.70 -3.92 -6.45
N GLY A 116 -18.72 -3.14 -5.97
CA GLY A 116 -18.29 -1.86 -6.54
C GLY A 116 -19.23 -0.69 -6.26
N ARG A 117 -20.30 -0.89 -5.47
CA ARG A 117 -21.23 0.18 -5.07
C ARG A 117 -20.78 0.81 -3.75
N PRO A 118 -21.21 2.05 -3.44
CA PRO A 118 -21.01 2.62 -2.11
C PRO A 118 -21.83 1.85 -1.06
N PRO A 119 -21.37 1.79 0.20
CA PRO A 119 -22.11 1.14 1.28
C PRO A 119 -23.49 1.76 1.48
N GLN A 120 -24.53 0.93 1.59
CA GLN A 120 -25.89 1.41 1.82
C GLN A 120 -26.10 1.84 3.28
N SER A 121 -25.31 1.30 4.20
CA SER A 121 -25.35 1.58 5.63
C SER A 121 -24.76 2.94 6.03
N LEU A 122 -24.29 3.74 5.07
CA LEU A 122 -23.80 5.11 5.32
C LEU A 122 -24.90 6.17 5.16
N LYS A 123 -26.12 5.74 4.82
CA LYS A 123 -27.31 6.61 4.82
C LYS A 123 -27.81 6.88 6.23
#